data_AF-A0A534BPZ3-F1
#
_entry.id   AF-A0A534BPZ3-F1
#
_cell.length_a   1.000
_cell.length_b   1.000
_cell.length_c   1.000
_cell.angle_alpha   90.00
_cell.angle_beta   90.00
_cell.angle_gamma   90.00
#
_symmetry.space_group_name_H-M   'P 1'
#
loop_
_entity.id
_entity.type
_entity.pdbx_description
1 polymer ?
#
loop_
_entity_poly.entity_id
_entity_poly.type
_entity_poly.pdbx_seq_one_letter_code
_entity_poly.pdbx_strand_id
1 'polypeptide(L)'
;LLNALAQLGLKAATRVSGPLIAGEAGVWRRGLDLLVVPSLWYALCAYGLSVIVWLVGLSRVPVSQAYPLLSLGYVINVGLAWWLLGEIPNGQRVAGIAVIVLGVILVARS
;
A
#
# COMPACT_ATOMS: atom_id res chain seq x y z
N LEU A 1 -1.34 -8.13 -3.04
CA LEU A 1 -2.80 -7.89 -2.92
C LEU A 1 -3.22 -7.53 -1.50
N LEU A 2 -3.04 -8.40 -0.49
CA LEU A 2 -3.36 -8.07 0.91
C LEU A 2 -2.71 -6.77 1.41
N ASN A 3 -1.40 -6.59 1.16
CA ASN A 3 -0.71 -5.35 1.48
C ASN A 3 -1.32 -4.11 0.80
N ALA A 4 -1.66 -4.21 -0.49
CA ALA A 4 -2.26 -3.11 -1.25
C ALA A 4 -3.62 -2.72 -0.68
N LEU A 5 -4.50 -3.71 -0.45
CA LEU A 5 -5.81 -3.49 0.18
C LEU A 5 -5.68 -2.88 1.58
N ALA A 6 -4.71 -3.34 2.36
CA ALA A 6 -4.42 -2.76 3.67
C ALA A 6 -4.01 -1.29 3.56
N GLN A 7 -3.08 -0.95 2.67
CA GLN A 7 -2.62 0.43 2.49
C GLN A 7 -3.75 1.37 2.03
N LEU A 8 -4.63 0.90 1.15
CA LEU A 8 -5.80 1.66 0.72
C LEU A 8 -6.84 1.81 1.84
N GLY A 9 -7.03 0.78 2.65
CA GLY A 9 -7.89 0.83 3.84
C GLY A 9 -7.37 1.82 4.88
N LEU A 10 -6.06 1.83 5.14
CA LEU A 10 -5.41 2.81 6.01
C LEU A 10 -5.59 4.23 5.46
N LYS A 11 -5.39 4.42 4.15
CA LYS A 11 -5.63 5.70 3.49
C LYS A 11 -7.09 6.14 3.63
N ALA A 12 -8.04 5.23 3.43
CA ALA A 12 -9.47 5.50 3.60
C ALA A 12 -9.79 5.90 5.06
N ALA A 13 -9.23 5.23 6.06
CA ALA A 13 -9.39 5.60 7.47
C ALA A 13 -8.89 7.03 7.74
N THR A 14 -7.73 7.41 7.20
CA THR A 14 -7.20 8.78 7.34
C THR A 14 -8.01 9.84 6.57
N ARG A 15 -8.78 9.48 5.54
CA ARG A 15 -9.69 10.44 4.87
C ARG A 15 -10.87 10.84 5.76
N VAL A 16 -11.32 9.94 6.65
CA VAL A 16 -12.41 10.21 7.60
C VAL A 16 -11.92 11.09 8.74
N SER A 17 -10.75 10.80 9.31
CA SER A 17 -10.20 11.54 10.46
C SER A 17 -9.40 12.80 10.07
N GLY A 18 -9.09 12.98 8.80
CA GLY A 18 -8.24 14.05 8.28
C GLY A 18 -6.73 13.78 8.47
N PRO A 19 -5.85 14.65 7.92
CA PRO A 19 -4.40 14.47 8.01
C PRO A 19 -3.91 14.43 9.46
N LEU A 20 -2.96 13.55 9.80
CA LEU A 20 -2.43 13.45 11.17
C LEU A 20 -1.70 14.72 11.64
N ILE A 21 -1.15 15.49 10.71
CA ILE A 21 -0.39 16.72 10.97
C ILE A 21 -1.16 17.87 10.32
N ALA A 22 -2.05 18.49 11.08
CA ALA A 22 -2.62 19.79 10.72
C ALA A 22 -2.64 20.67 11.98
N GLY A 23 -1.63 21.52 12.13
CA GLY A 23 -1.49 22.48 13.24
C GLY A 23 -0.62 21.99 14.42
N GLU A 24 -0.22 22.95 15.27
CA GLU A 24 0.80 22.79 16.32
C GLU A 24 0.37 21.96 17.54
N ALA A 25 -0.88 21.53 17.63
CA ALA A 25 -1.35 20.72 18.75
C ALA A 25 -2.43 19.74 18.31
N GLY A 26 -2.10 18.44 18.19
CA GLY A 26 -3.15 17.43 18.06
C GLY A 26 -2.82 16.08 17.48
N VAL A 27 -1.55 15.75 17.17
CA VAL A 27 -1.20 14.41 16.63
C VAL A 27 -1.69 13.30 17.55
N TRP A 28 -1.52 13.46 18.87
CA TRP A 28 -1.97 12.49 19.86
C TRP A 28 -3.50 12.31 19.85
N ARG A 29 -4.24 13.42 19.82
CA ARG A 29 -5.71 13.40 19.82
C ARG A 29 -6.26 12.76 18.55
N ARG A 30 -5.71 13.12 17.38
CA ARG A 30 -6.12 12.49 16.10
C ARG A 30 -5.70 11.02 16.01
N GLY A 31 -4.58 10.65 16.61
CA GLY A 31 -4.19 9.26 16.77
C GLY A 31 -5.23 8.46 17.55
N LEU A 32 -5.76 9.01 18.65
CA LEU A 32 -6.83 8.39 19.42
C LEU A 32 -8.15 8.32 18.63
N ASP A 33 -8.51 9.37 17.88
CA ASP A 33 -9.73 9.39 17.06
C ASP A 33 -9.70 8.29 15.98
N LEU A 34 -8.53 7.99 15.41
CA LEU A 34 -8.36 6.90 14.44
C LEU A 34 -8.65 5.52 15.03
N LEU A 35 -8.39 5.29 16.33
CA LEU A 35 -8.64 4.00 16.98
C LEU A 35 -10.14 3.63 17.00
N VAL A 36 -11.02 4.63 16.89
CA VAL A 36 -12.47 4.43 16.86
C VAL A 36 -12.96 4.11 15.44
N VAL A 37 -12.14 4.32 14.40
CA VAL A 37 -12.50 4.08 13.00
C VAL A 37 -12.44 2.57 12.70
N PRO A 38 -13.57 1.89 12.40
CA PRO A 38 -13.56 0.44 12.20
C PRO A 38 -12.71 0.00 11.00
N SER A 39 -12.65 0.81 9.93
CA SER A 39 -11.84 0.52 8.75
C SER A 39 -10.34 0.49 9.04
N LEU A 40 -9.86 1.18 10.07
CA LEU A 40 -8.47 1.09 10.52
C LEU A 40 -8.14 -0.35 10.93
N TRP A 41 -8.99 -0.97 11.75
CA TRP A 41 -8.75 -2.32 12.27
C TRP A 41 -8.80 -3.38 11.17
N TYR A 42 -9.76 -3.28 10.25
CA TYR A 42 -9.79 -4.17 9.07
C TYR A 42 -8.51 -4.03 8.23
N ALA A 43 -8.05 -2.80 8.02
CA ALA A 43 -6.82 -2.54 7.29
C ALA A 43 -5.58 -3.07 8.02
N LEU A 44 -5.50 -2.91 9.35
CA LEU A 44 -4.42 -3.44 10.17
C LEU A 44 -4.39 -4.97 10.21
N CYS A 45 -5.55 -5.63 10.32
CA CYS A 45 -5.66 -7.07 10.24
C CYS A 45 -5.19 -7.59 8.86
N ALA A 46 -5.63 -6.95 7.77
CA ALA A 46 -5.17 -7.27 6.42
C ALA A 46 -3.66 -7.06 6.26
N TYR A 47 -3.12 -6.00 6.87
CA TYR A 47 -1.68 -5.72 6.89
C TYR A 47 -0.90 -6.80 7.63
N GLY A 48 -1.36 -7.18 8.83
CA GLY A 48 -0.76 -8.24 9.63
C GLY A 48 -0.77 -9.58 8.89
N LEU A 49 -1.90 -9.96 8.28
CA LEU A 49 -1.99 -11.17 7.46
C LEU A 49 -1.04 -11.10 6.26
N SER A 50 -0.90 -9.92 5.65
CA SER A 50 0.04 -9.72 4.54
C SER A 50 1.49 -9.99 4.96
N VAL A 51 1.88 -9.61 6.19
CA VAL A 51 3.23 -9.88 6.70
C VAL A 51 3.46 -11.38 6.87
N ILE A 52 2.46 -12.12 7.37
CA ILE A 52 2.56 -13.58 7.50
C ILE A 52 2.75 -14.23 6.12
N VAL A 53 1.93 -13.87 5.14
CA VAL A 53 2.06 -14.38 3.76
C VAL A 53 3.43 -14.01 3.17
N TRP A 54 3.92 -12.80 3.45
CA TRP A 54 5.24 -12.35 3.00
C TRP A 54 6.38 -13.16 3.62
N LEU A 55 6.32 -13.45 4.92
CA LEU A 55 7.29 -14.30 5.62
C LEU A 55 7.33 -15.71 5.02
N VAL A 56 6.16 -16.30 4.75
CA VAL A 56 6.08 -17.61 4.08
C VAL A 56 6.72 -17.56 2.69
N GLY A 57 6.48 -16.50 1.91
CA GLY A 57 7.15 -16.31 0.62
C GLY A 57 8.68 -16.24 0.75
N LEU A 58 9.18 -15.38 1.63
CA LEU A 58 10.63 -15.20 1.85
C LEU A 58 11.32 -16.45 2.39
N SER A 59 10.60 -17.34 3.08
CA SER A 59 11.17 -18.63 3.50
C SER A 59 11.41 -19.62 2.36
N ARG A 60 10.86 -19.37 1.16
CA ARG A 60 10.91 -20.29 0.01
C ARG A 60 11.64 -19.73 -1.20
N VAL A 61 11.75 -18.42 -1.32
CA VAL A 61 12.44 -17.77 -2.43
C VAL A 61 13.46 -16.74 -1.93
N PRO A 62 14.59 -16.58 -2.64
CA PRO A 62 15.54 -15.53 -2.34
C PRO A 62 14.88 -14.15 -2.38
N VAL A 63 15.32 -13.27 -1.49
CA VAL A 63 14.83 -11.90 -1.38
C VAL A 63 14.93 -11.15 -2.72
N SER A 64 16.01 -11.35 -3.47
CA SER A 64 16.23 -10.73 -4.78
C SER A 64 15.18 -11.12 -5.83
N GLN A 65 14.58 -12.31 -5.73
CA GLN A 65 13.49 -12.75 -6.62
C GLN A 65 12.12 -12.28 -6.14
N ALA A 66 11.94 -12.10 -4.82
CA ALA A 66 10.67 -11.68 -4.23
C ALA A 66 10.37 -10.18 -4.45
N TYR A 67 11.40 -9.32 -4.40
CA TYR A 67 11.26 -7.87 -4.53
C TYR A 67 10.62 -7.41 -5.86
N PRO A 68 10.97 -7.99 -7.03
CA PRO A 68 10.28 -7.69 -8.30
C PRO A 68 8.77 -7.92 -8.25
N LEU A 69 8.30 -8.98 -7.58
CA LEU A 69 6.86 -9.20 -7.39
C LEU A 69 6.21 -8.13 -6.50
N LEU A 70 6.95 -7.59 -5.54
CA LEU A 70 6.51 -6.50 -4.67
C LEU A 70 6.24 -5.22 -5.47
N SER A 71 7.06 -4.94 -6.49
CA SER A 71 6.87 -3.81 -7.42
C SER A 71 5.57 -3.92 -8.23
N LEU A 72 5.13 -5.13 -8.61
CA LEU A 72 3.79 -5.32 -9.20
C LEU A 72 2.67 -4.97 -8.21
N GLY A 73 2.91 -5.23 -6.93
CA GLY A 73 2.01 -4.79 -5.85
C GLY A 73 1.77 -3.28 -5.85
N TYR A 74 2.79 -2.47 -6.14
CA TYR A 74 2.66 -1.02 -6.28
C TYR A 74 1.76 -0.63 -7.46
N VAL A 75 1.90 -1.29 -8.62
CA VAL A 75 1.06 -1.04 -9.81
C VAL A 75 -0.41 -1.30 -9.50
N ILE A 76 -0.70 -2.44 -8.86
CA ILE A 76 -2.05 -2.78 -8.39
C ILE A 76 -2.55 -1.72 -7.41
N ASN A 77 -1.71 -1.24 -6.51
CA ASN A 77 -2.09 -0.26 -5.50
C ASN A 77 -2.49 1.09 -6.13
N VAL A 78 -1.75 1.55 -7.14
CA VAL A 78 -2.09 2.78 -7.88
C VAL A 78 -3.39 2.59 -8.66
N GLY A 79 -3.59 1.45 -9.32
CA GLY A 79 -4.83 1.16 -10.04
C GLY A 79 -6.05 1.11 -9.10
N LEU A 80 -5.92 0.47 -7.95
CA LEU A 80 -6.98 0.43 -6.93
C LEU A 80 -7.20 1.79 -6.26
N ALA A 81 -6.15 2.59 -6.02
CA ALA A 81 -6.30 3.96 -5.53
C ALA A 81 -7.05 4.84 -6.53
N TRP A 82 -6.79 4.67 -7.83
CA TRP A 82 -7.54 5.36 -8.87
C TRP A 82 -9.01 4.94 -8.88
N TRP A 83 -9.29 3.63 -8.83
CA TRP A 83 -10.65 3.09 -8.92
C TRP A 83 -11.49 3.31 -7.65
N LEU A 84 -10.94 3.04 -6.47
CA LEU A 84 -11.67 3.08 -5.18
C LEU A 84 -11.61 4.45 -4.50
N LEU A 85 -10.51 5.18 -4.68
CA LEU A 85 -10.27 6.44 -3.98
C LEU A 85 -10.30 7.66 -4.93
N GLY A 86 -10.47 7.46 -6.23
CA GLY A 86 -10.52 8.52 -7.24
C GLY A 86 -9.19 9.23 -7.45
N GLU A 87 -8.06 8.65 -7.02
CA GLU A 87 -6.74 9.28 -7.15
C GLU A 87 -6.24 9.14 -8.58
N ILE A 88 -6.39 10.19 -9.40
CA ILE A 88 -5.95 10.18 -10.81
C ILE A 88 -4.42 10.26 -10.86
N PRO A 89 -3.71 9.22 -11.36
CA PRO A 89 -2.28 9.28 -11.51
C PRO A 89 -1.91 10.29 -12.62
N ASN A 90 -0.91 11.13 -12.37
CA ASN A 90 -0.41 12.03 -13.41
C ASN A 90 0.35 11.24 -14.50
N GLY A 91 0.53 11.84 -15.69
CA GLY A 91 1.20 11.18 -16.81
C GLY A 91 2.62 10.71 -16.49
N GLN A 92 3.36 11.45 -15.66
CA GLN A 92 4.70 11.07 -15.19
C GLN A 92 4.68 9.79 -14.34
N ARG A 93 3.69 9.63 -13.44
CA ARG A 93 3.53 8.43 -12.62
C ARG A 93 3.19 7.22 -13.48
N VAL A 94 2.35 7.39 -14.49
CA VAL A 94 2.03 6.31 -15.45
C VAL A 94 3.27 5.89 -16.23
N ALA A 95 4.06 6.86 -16.73
CA ALA A 95 5.32 6.56 -17.41
C ALA A 95 6.33 5.85 -16.48
N GLY A 96 6.46 6.30 -15.23
CA GLY A 96 7.31 5.63 -14.24
C GLY A 96 6.86 4.20 -13.93
N ILE A 97 5.55 3.96 -13.83
CA ILE A 97 4.97 2.62 -13.67
C ILE A 97 5.36 1.71 -14.85
N ALA A 98 5.30 2.21 -16.08
CA ALA A 98 5.71 1.44 -17.25
C ALA A 98 7.20 1.01 -17.15
N VAL A 99 8.09 1.91 -16.71
CA VAL A 99 9.51 1.61 -16.50
C VAL A 99 9.69 0.55 -15.41
N ILE A 100 8.95 0.64 -14.29
CA ILE A 100 8.99 -0.37 -13.22
C ILE A 100 8.57 -1.73 -13.76
N VAL A 101 7.47 -1.81 -14.51
CA VAL A 101 6.97 -3.08 -15.09
C VAL A 101 8.01 -3.68 -16.03
N LEU A 102 8.64 -2.87 -16.89
CA LEU A 102 9.72 -3.34 -17.77
C LEU A 102 10.91 -3.89 -16.97
N GLY A 103 11.33 -3.19 -15.91
CA GLY A 103 12.40 -3.65 -15.03
C GLY A 103 12.07 -5.00 -14.37
N VAL A 104 10.83 -5.17 -13.89
CA VAL A 104 10.37 -6.45 -13.32
C VAL A 104 10.41 -7.57 -14.36
N ILE A 105 9.98 -7.33 -15.60
CA ILE A 105 10.01 -8.33 -16.68
C ILE A 105 11.44 -8.76 -16.99
N LEU A 106 12.40 -7.81 -17.01
CA LEU A 106 13.80 -8.12 -17.24
C LEU A 106 14.39 -8.98 -16.12
N VAL A 107 14.15 -8.63 -14.86
CA VAL A 107 14.66 -9.40 -13.70
C VAL A 107 13.98 -10.76 -13.59
N ALA A 108 12.69 -10.88 -13.93
CA ALA A 108 12.01 -12.16 -13.92
C ALA A 108 12.51 -13.13 -15.02
N ARG A 109 13.26 -12.63 -16.01
CA ARG A 109 13.82 -13.41 -17.13
C ARG A 109 15.33 -13.64 -17.03
N SER A 110 16.01 -13.10 -16.01
CA SER A 110 17.44 -13.33 -15.72
C SER A 110 17.64 -14.52 -14.79
#